data_AF-A0AAV6YXD3-F1
#
_entry.id   AF-A0AAV6YXD3-F1
#
_cell.length_a   1.000
_cell.length_b   1.000
_cell.length_c   1.000
_cell.angle_alpha   90.00
_cell.angle_beta   90.00
_cell.angle_gamma   90.00
#
_symmetry.space_group_name_H-M   'P 1'
#
loop_
_entity.id
_entity.type
_entity.pdbx_description
1 polymer ?
#
loop_
_entity_poly.entity_id
_entity_poly.type
_entity_poly.pdbx_seq_one_letter_code
_entity_poly.pdbx_strand_id
1 'polypeptide(L)' 'MLLHVGFDTISSGLQWCLLYLLKYPGMQEKIQKEIDDIIGTSRSPRFEDRKYLHYTEAFINEVLRHSSFVPFTIPHWYV' A
#
# COMPACT_ATOMS: atom_id res chain seq x y z
N MET A 1 -4.93 -11.60 -20.35
CA MET A 1 -3.64 -11.83 -19.66
C MET A 1 -3.24 -10.64 -18.78
N LEU A 2 -3.18 -9.40 -19.29
CA LEU A 2 -2.79 -8.22 -18.50
C LEU A 2 -3.69 -7.93 -17.28
N LEU A 3 -5.01 -8.04 -17.43
CA LEU A 3 -5.96 -7.80 -16.32
C LEU A 3 -5.79 -8.79 -15.17
N HIS A 4 -5.48 -10.05 -15.48
CA HIS A 4 -5.35 -11.12 -14.49
C HIS A 4 -4.11 -10.89 -13.61
N VAL A 5 -2.95 -10.68 -14.22
CA VAL A 5 -1.68 -10.40 -13.50
C VAL A 5 -1.81 -9.17 -12.60
N GLY A 6 -2.43 -8.10 -13.09
CA GLY A 6 -2.67 -6.89 -12.30
C GLY A 6 -3.60 -7.14 -11.12
N PHE A 7 -4.69 -7.87 -11.34
CA PHE A 7 -5.65 -8.20 -10.28
C PHE A 7 -5.04 -9.06 -9.17
N ASP A 8 -4.31 -10.12 -9.52
CA ASP A 8 -3.72 -11.03 -8.53
C ASP A 8 -2.69 -10.31 -7.65
N THR A 9 -1.87 -9.44 -8.26
CA THR A 9 -0.84 -8.67 -7.53
C THR A 9 -1.47 -7.63 -6.60
N ILE A 10 -2.47 -6.88 -7.08
CA ILE A 10 -3.16 -5.85 -6.29
C ILE A 10 -3.97 -6.49 -5.15
N SER A 11 -4.70 -7.58 -5.43
CA SER A 11 -5.48 -8.32 -4.43
C SER A 11 -4.59 -8.79 -3.28
N SER A 12 -3.45 -9.41 -3.62
CA SER A 12 -2.51 -9.93 -2.63
C SER A 12 -1.85 -8.79 -1.83
N GLY A 13 -1.51 -7.66 -2.46
CA GLY A 13 -1.00 -6.47 -1.78
C GLY A 13 -2.00 -5.88 -0.79
N LEU A 14 -3.27 -5.75 -1.18
CA LEU A 14 -4.34 -5.26 -0.30
C LEU A 14 -4.59 -6.20 0.89
N GLN A 15 -4.51 -7.51 0.70
CA GLN A 15 -4.60 -8.49 1.79
C GLN A 15 -3.49 -8.29 2.83
N TRP A 16 -2.24 -8.06 2.40
CA TRP A 16 -1.15 -7.75 3.30
C TRP A 16 -1.36 -6.43 4.02
N CYS A 17 -1.77 -5.37 3.32
CA CYS A 17 -2.10 -4.09 3.95
C CYS A 17 -3.12 -4.29 5.08
N LEU A 18 -4.22 -5.00 4.81
CA LEU A 18 -5.24 -5.28 5.81
C LEU A 18 -4.70 -6.09 7.00
N LEU A 19 -3.89 -7.11 6.73
CA LEU A 19 -3.26 -7.93 7.78
C LEU A 19 -2.36 -7.09 8.69
N TYR A 20 -1.54 -6.18 8.13
CA TYR A 20 -0.69 -5.30 8.92
C TYR A 20 -1.50 -4.29 9.75
N LEU A 21 -2.58 -3.74 9.19
CA LEU A 21 -3.47 -2.82 9.94
C LEU A 21 -4.15 -3.54 11.12
N LEU A 22 -4.66 -4.76 10.89
CA LEU A 22 -5.29 -5.57 11.94
C LEU A 22 -4.29 -6.00 13.01
N LYS A 23 -3.07 -6.38 12.62
CA LYS A 23 -2.03 -6.85 13.54
C LYS A 23 -1.40 -5.70 14.34
N TYR A 24 -1.30 -4.51 13.76
CA TYR A 24 -0.65 -3.34 14.36
C TYR A 24 -1.62 -2.16 14.39
N PRO A 25 -2.57 -2.13 15.34
CA PRO A 25 -3.58 -1.08 15.41
C PRO A 25 -2.97 0.33 15.57
N GLY A 26 -1.80 0.45 16.20
CA GLY A 26 -1.09 1.73 16.30
C GLY A 26 -0.57 2.28 14.95
N MET A 27 -0.36 1.43 13.93
CA MET A 27 -0.08 1.91 12.57
C MET A 27 -1.35 2.45 11.92
N GLN A 28 -2.47 1.75 12.09
CA GLN A 28 -3.77 2.21 11.59
C GLN A 28 -4.16 3.56 12.21
N GLU A 29 -3.98 3.74 13.52
CA GLU A 29 -4.25 5.00 14.21
C GLU A 29 -3.40 6.15 13.67
N LYS A 30 -2.11 5.92 13.41
CA LYS A 30 -1.22 6.94 12.84
C LYS A 30 -1.63 7.33 11.42
N ILE A 31 -2.02 6.36 10.58
CA ILE A 31 -2.52 6.62 9.23
C ILE A 31 -3.81 7.43 9.28
N GLN A 32 -4.76 7.02 10.12
CA GLN A 32 -6.03 7.74 10.29
C GLN A 32 -5.78 9.17 10.77
N LYS A 33 -4.92 9.35 11.77
CA LYS A 33 -4.55 10.67 12.27
C LYS A 33 -3.89 11.55 11.20
N GLU A 34 -2.96 11.00 10.41
CA GLU A 34 -2.34 11.76 9.31
C GLU A 34 -3.39 12.23 8.29
N ILE A 35 -4.33 11.35 7.93
CA ILE A 35 -5.42 11.67 7.01
C ILE A 35 -6.31 12.77 7.61
N ASP A 36 -6.72 12.62 8.87
CA ASP A 36 -7.57 13.59 9.56
C ASP A 36 -6.88 14.95 9.73
N ASP A 37 -5.58 14.98 10.01
CA ASP A 37 -4.80 16.22 10.19
C ASP A 37 -4.59 16.96 8.85
N ILE A 38 -4.40 16.25 7.74
CA ILE A 38 -4.05 16.86 6.44
C ILE A 38 -5.29 17.14 5.58
N ILE A 39 -6.24 16.21 5.56
CA ILE A 39 -7.41 16.26 4.68
C ILE A 39 -8.64 16.76 5.44
N GLY A 40 -8.72 16.48 6.74
CA GLY A 40 -9.90 16.70 7.56
C GLY A 40 -11.01 15.69 7.28
N THR A 41 -12.08 15.78 8.07
CA THR A 41 -13.23 14.87 7.98
C THR A 41 -14.28 15.30 6.95
N SER A 42 -14.13 16.49 6.35
CA SER A 42 -15.12 17.08 5.44
C SER A 42 -15.13 16.47 4.03
N ARG A 43 -14.05 15.80 3.62
CA ARG A 43 -13.92 15.23 2.27
C ARG A 43 -13.09 13.95 2.27
N SER A 44 -13.35 13.08 1.29
CA SER A 44 -12.53 11.88 1.08
C SER A 44 -11.15 12.23 0.48
N PRO A 45 -10.13 11.37 0.70
CA PRO A 45 -8.81 11.54 0.12
C PRO A 45 -8.84 11.52 -1.41
N ARG A 46 -8.05 12.38 -2.05
CA ARG A 46 -7.83 12.42 -3.49
C ARG A 46 -6.39 12.06 -3.82
N PHE A 47 -6.14 11.69 -5.06
CA PHE A 47 -4.80 11.31 -5.51
C PHE A 47 -3.80 12.48 -5.40
N GLU A 48 -4.27 13.72 -5.50
CA GLU A 48 -3.46 14.94 -5.32
C GLU A 48 -2.95 15.10 -3.88
N ASP A 49 -3.65 14.54 -2.90
CA ASP A 49 -3.29 14.63 -1.48
C ASP A 49 -2.16 13.67 -1.11
N ARG A 50 -1.91 12.65 -1.96
CA ARG A 50 -0.90 11.61 -1.75
C ARG A 50 0.48 12.19 -1.42
N LYS A 51 0.84 13.31 -2.03
CA LYS A 51 2.13 13.99 -1.82
C LYS A 51 2.31 14.55 -0.41
N TYR A 52 1.22 14.70 0.36
CA TYR A 52 1.23 15.18 1.73
C TYR A 52 1.12 14.03 2.76
N LEU A 53 0.61 12.86 2.35
CA LEU A 53 0.42 11.69 3.21
C LEU A 53 1.71 10.84 3.31
N HIS A 54 2.77 11.41 3.89
CA HIS A 54 4.09 10.79 3.93
C HIS A 54 4.14 9.46 4.70
N TYR A 55 3.42 9.37 5.83
CA TYR A 55 3.36 8.16 6.65
C TYR A 55 2.56 7.06 5.95
N THR A 56 1.45 7.43 5.32
CA THR A 56 0.63 6.50 4.52
C THR A 56 1.43 5.95 3.33
N GLU A 57 2.18 6.80 2.63
CA GLU A 57 3.09 6.36 1.56
C GLU A 57 4.20 5.45 2.08
N ALA A 58 4.82 5.80 3.21
CA ALA A 58 5.83 4.97 3.84
C ALA A 58 5.28 3.59 4.23
N PHE A 59 4.07 3.54 4.79
CA PHE A 59 3.39 2.29 5.12
C PHE A 59 3.17 1.41 3.89
N ILE A 60 2.63 1.96 2.80
CA ILE A 60 2.39 1.22 1.56
C ILE A 60 3.71 0.67 1.01
N ASN A 61 4.76 1.49 0.98
CA ASN A 61 6.08 1.06 0.51
C ASN A 61 6.67 -0.06 1.37
N GLU A 62 6.53 0.02 2.70
CA GLU A 62 7.00 -1.03 3.61
C GLU A 62 6.21 -2.33 3.48
N VAL A 63 4.89 -2.24 3.28
CA VAL A 63 4.07 -3.42 2.99
C VAL A 63 4.52 -4.05 1.70
N LEU A 64 4.69 -3.28 0.61
CA LEU A 64 5.17 -3.80 -0.67
C LEU A 64 6.59 -4.36 -0.61
N ARG A 65 7.47 -3.77 0.22
CA ARG A 65 8.83 -4.30 0.47
C ARG A 65 8.76 -5.66 1.15
N HIS A 66 7.91 -5.83 2.16
CA HIS A 66 7.73 -7.10 2.86
C HIS A 66 6.95 -8.13 2.06
N SER A 67 5.96 -7.68 1.30
CA SER A 67 5.08 -8.55 0.51
C SER A 67 5.65 -8.84 -0.87
N SER A 68 6.86 -8.39 -1.22
CA SER A 68 7.41 -8.57 -2.56
C SER A 68 7.44 -10.06 -2.93
N PHE A 69 6.43 -10.47 -3.70
CA PHE A 69 6.10 -11.86 -4.02
C PHE A 69 7.10 -12.52 -4.98
N VAL A 70 8.02 -11.74 -5.52
CA VAL A 70 9.00 -12.15 -6.52
C VAL A 70 10.41 -11.88 -5.97
N PRO A 71 10.96 -12.80 -5.16
CA PRO A 71 12.39 -12.78 -4.85
C PRO A 71 13.25 -12.95 -6.10
N PHE A 72 12.67 -13.48 -7.18
CA PHE A 72 13.24 -13.54 -8.52
C PHE A 72 12.34 -12.77 -9.48
N THR A 73 12.88 -11.77 -10.16
CA THR A 73 12.23 -11.12 -11.30
C THR A 73 11.98 -12.15 -12.40
N ILE A 74 11.17 -11.79 -13.41
CA ILE A 74 10.92 -12.65 -14.58
C ILE A 74 12.27 -13.15 -15.10
N PRO A 75 12.47 -14.47 -15.28
CA PRO A 75 13.74 -15.01 -15.73
C PRO A 75 14.22 -14.28 -16.98
N HIS A 76 15.37 -13.62 -16.88
CA HIS A 76 16.05 -13.07 -18.04
C HIS A 76 16.72 -14.25 -18.76
N TRP A 77 16.15 -14.68 -19.87
CA TRP A 77 16.86 -15.59 -20.79
C TRP A 77 17.98 -14.80 -21.46
N TYR A 78 19.21 -15.03 -21.04
CA TYR A 78 20.39 -14.70 -21.83
C TYR A 78 20.46 -15.73 -22.96
N VAL A 79 20.30 -15.25 -24.20
CA VAL A 79 20.83 -15.90 -25.40
C VAL A 79 22.25 -15.40 -25.60
#